data_AF-A0A6B3GA00-F1
#
_entry.id   AF-A0A6B3GA00-F1
#
_cell.length_a   1.000
_cell.length_b   1.000
_cell.length_c   1.000
_cell.angle_alpha   90.00
_cell.angle_beta   90.00
_cell.angle_gamma   90.00
#
_symmetry.space_group_name_H-M   'P 1'
#
loop_
_entity.id
_entity.type
_entity.pdbx_description
1 polymer ?
#
loop_
_entity_poly.entity_id
_entity_poly.type
_entity_poly.pdbx_seq_one_letter_code
_entity_poly.pdbx_strand_id
1 'polypeptide(L)' 'ADVLRDEGEKYANRLREAGVDVTSVRVAGMVHDFLLLDSLRDTRAANVARTLAVDALKKALHDG' A
#
# COMPACT_ATOMS: atom_id res chain seq x y z
N ALA A 1 11.00 -6.76 6.43
CA ALA A 1 10.57 -8.13 6.12
C ALA A 1 9.16 -8.30 6.65
N ASP A 2 8.28 -8.89 5.85
CA ASP A 2 6.87 -9.08 6.19
C ASP A 2 6.46 -10.48 5.70
N VAL A 3 5.92 -11.29 6.60
CA VAL A 3 5.48 -12.66 6.31
C VAL A 3 4.23 -12.69 5.44
N LEU A 4 3.45 -11.59 5.39
CA LEU A 4 2.22 -11.48 4.60
C LEU A 4 2.45 -10.87 3.20
N ARG A 5 3.70 -10.58 2.85
CA ARG A 5 4.06 -9.95 1.57
C ARG A 5 3.52 -10.74 0.38
N ASP A 6 3.81 -12.04 0.36
CA ASP A 6 3.53 -12.88 -0.80
C ASP A 6 2.01 -13.10 -0.95
N GLU A 7 1.27 -13.23 0.15
CA GLU A 7 -0.19 -13.31 0.15
C GLU A 7 -0.83 -12.02 -0.33
N GLY A 8 -0.32 -10.85 0.09
CA GLY A 8 -0.80 -9.55 -0.37
C GLY A 8 -0.62 -9.36 -1.88
N GLU A 9 0.57 -9.69 -2.40
CA GLU A 9 0.86 -9.62 -3.84
C GLU A 9 -0.02 -10.60 -4.65
N LYS A 10 -0.22 -11.83 -4.14
CA LYS A 10 -1.13 -12.81 -4.76
C LYS A 10 -2.58 -12.32 -4.77
N TYR A 11 -3.05 -11.68 -3.70
CA TYR A 11 -4.42 -11.17 -3.65
C TYR A 11 -4.65 -10.04 -4.66
N ALA A 12 -3.70 -9.12 -4.80
CA ALA A 12 -3.77 -8.09 -5.83
C ALA A 12 -3.81 -8.67 -7.25
N ASN A 13 -3.08 -9.77 -7.52
CA ASN A 13 -3.15 -10.45 -8.80
C ASN A 13 -4.52 -11.09 -9.04
N ARG A 14 -5.11 -11.73 -8.03
CA ARG A 14 -6.48 -12.28 -8.13
C ARG A 14 -7.52 -11.21 -8.40
N LEU A 15 -7.41 -10.03 -7.77
CA LEU A 15 -8.27 -8.88 -8.05
C LEU A 15 -8.16 -8.45 -9.52
N ARG A 16 -6.94 -8.38 -10.05
CA ARG A 16 -6.70 -8.02 -11.45
C ARG A 16 -7.27 -9.05 -12.42
N GLU A 17 -7.08 -10.34 -12.13
CA GLU A 17 -7.64 -11.45 -12.91
C GLU A 17 -9.18 -11.41 -12.93
N ALA A 18 -9.81 -10.94 -11.86
CA ALA A 18 -11.25 -10.74 -11.77
C ALA A 18 -11.75 -9.46 -12.45
N GLY A 19 -10.87 -8.68 -13.09
CA GLY A 19 -11.23 -7.43 -13.78
C GLY A 19 -11.39 -6.21 -12.87
N VAL A 20 -10.98 -6.30 -11.60
CA VAL A 20 -10.98 -5.14 -10.69
C VAL A 20 -9.80 -4.23 -11.04
N ASP A 21 -10.08 -2.92 -11.15
CA ASP A 21 -9.03 -1.91 -11.29
C ASP A 21 -8.22 -1.81 -9.99
N VAL A 22 -7.06 -2.47 -9.97
CA VAL A 22 -6.25 -2.64 -8.77
C VAL A 22 -4.81 -2.19 -9.00
N THR A 23 -4.36 -1.28 -8.14
CA THR A 23 -2.96 -0.86 -8.02
C THR A 23 -2.31 -1.59 -6.86
N SER A 24 -1.13 -2.19 -7.08
CA SER A 24 -0.33 -2.84 -6.04
C SER A 24 1.08 -2.26 -6.03
N VAL A 25 1.57 -1.88 -4.85
CA VAL A 25 2.89 -1.25 -4.65
C VAL A 25 3.59 -1.92 -3.47
N ARG A 26 4.84 -2.34 -3.69
CA ARG A 26 5.73 -2.82 -2.62
C ARG A 26 6.73 -1.73 -2.24
N VAL A 27 6.74 -1.34 -0.97
CA VAL A 27 7.77 -0.44 -0.42
C VAL A 27 8.89 -1.26 0.21
N ALA A 28 10.04 -1.28 -0.47
CA ALA A 28 11.18 -2.08 -0.05
C ALA A 28 11.77 -1.62 1.29
N GLY A 29 12.40 -2.55 2.01
CA GLY A 29 13.08 -2.27 3.29
C GLY A 29 12.16 -2.13 4.50
N MET A 30 10.84 -2.21 4.33
CA MET A 30 9.88 -2.04 5.43
C MET A 30 9.50 -3.37 6.12
N VAL A 31 9.02 -3.23 7.35
CA VAL A 31 8.35 -4.29 8.15
C VAL A 31 6.84 -4.11 8.05
N HIS A 32 6.07 -5.12 8.47
CA HIS A 32 4.61 -5.19 8.30
C HIS A 32 3.88 -3.87 8.66
N ASP A 33 3.97 -3.43 9.91
CA ASP A 33 3.19 -2.31 10.43
C ASP A 33 3.86 -0.93 10.23
N PHE A 34 4.71 -0.75 9.22
CA PHE A 34 5.52 0.47 9.08
C PHE A 34 4.70 1.77 8.90
N LEU A 35 3.42 1.67 8.52
CA LEU A 35 2.49 2.81 8.46
C LEU A 35 1.82 3.14 9.80
N LEU A 36 1.88 2.24 10.78
CA LEU A 36 1.20 2.36 12.08
C LEU A 36 2.18 2.62 13.22
N LEU A 37 3.42 2.15 13.11
CA LEU A 37 4.44 2.32 14.14
C LEU A 37 4.93 3.77 14.21
N ASP A 38 4.78 4.39 15.38
CA ASP A 38 5.16 5.79 15.60
C ASP A 38 6.67 6.03 15.37
N SER A 39 7.51 5.06 15.74
CA SER A 39 8.96 5.11 15.51
C SER A 39 9.37 5.14 14.03
N LEU A 40 8.45 4.80 13.11
CA LEU A 40 8.69 4.79 11.67
C LEU A 40 7.91 5.88 10.92
N ARG A 41 7.11 6.69 11.64
CA ARG A 41 6.16 7.68 11.09
C ARG A 41 6.77 8.59 10.03
N ASP A 42 7.97 9.12 10.31
CA ASP A 42 8.64 10.13 9.50
C ASP A 42 9.68 9.56 8.54
N THR A 43 9.77 8.23 8.43
CA THR A 43 10.65 7.60 7.44
C THR A 43 10.20 7.94 6.02
N ARG A 44 11.15 8.03 5.08
CA ARG A 44 10.85 8.29 3.66
C ARG A 44 9.88 7.26 3.08
N ALA A 45 10.03 5.99 3.48
CA ALA A 45 9.17 4.90 3.06
C ALA A 45 7.73 5.06 3.58
N ALA A 46 7.54 5.38 4.87
CA ALA A 46 6.22 5.64 5.43
C ALA A 46 5.54 6.86 4.78
N ASN A 47 6.32 7.92 4.52
CA ASN A 47 5.81 9.12 3.85
C ASN A 47 5.34 8.81 2.42
N VAL A 48 6.13 8.10 1.63
CA VAL A 48 5.75 7.70 0.26
C VAL A 48 4.50 6.83 0.25
N ALA A 49 4.46 5.79 1.09
CA ALA A 49 3.29 4.90 1.17
C ALA A 49 2.02 5.66 1.59
N ARG A 50 2.14 6.56 2.57
CA ARG A 50 1.02 7.38 3.05
C ARG A 50 0.52 8.34 1.98
N THR A 51 1.41 9.01 1.24
CA THR A 51 1.02 9.88 0.12
C THR A 51 0.23 9.11 -0.93
N LEU A 52 0.74 7.94 -1.36
CA LEU A 52 0.04 7.10 -2.35
C LEU A 52 -1.37 6.70 -1.88
N ALA A 53 -1.50 6.27 -0.63
CA ALA A 53 -2.79 5.87 -0.07
C ALA A 53 -3.77 7.05 0.04
N VAL A 54 -3.32 8.19 0.55
CA VAL A 54 -4.14 9.40 0.70
C VAL A 54 -4.58 9.93 -0.67
N ASP A 55 -3.69 9.95 -1.66
CA ASP A 55 -4.00 10.42 -3.00
C ASP A 55 -5.00 9.50 -3.70
N ALA A 56 -4.87 8.18 -3.53
CA ALA A 56 -5.84 7.22 -4.06
C ALA A 56 -7.24 7.43 -3.45
N LEU A 57 -7.32 7.63 -2.13
CA LEU A 57 -8.59 7.91 -1.44
C LEU A 57 -9.18 9.25 -1.88
N LYS A 58 -8.37 10.30 -1.99
CA LYS A 58 -8.83 11.61 -2.46
C LYS A 58 -9.46 11.51 -3.84
N LYS A 59 -8.77 10.87 -4.79
CA LYS A 59 -9.27 10.68 -6.14
C LYS A 59 -10.61 9.93 -6.16
N ALA A 60 -10.70 8.83 -5.41
CA ALA A 60 -11.90 8.01 -5.37
C ALA A 60 -13.11 8.71 -4.71
N LEU A 61 -12.87 9.61 -3.75
CA LEU A 61 -13.93 10.23 -2.94
C LEU A 61 -14.28 11.66 -3.35
N HIS A 62 -13.43 12.33 -4.13
CA HIS A 62 -13.59 13.75 -4.43
C HIS A 62 -13.39 14.12 -5.90
N ASP A 63 -12.73 13.29 -6.71
CA ASP A 63 -12.44 13.58 -8.12
C ASP A 63 -13.33 12.76 -9.08
N GLY A 64 -14.43 12.18 -8.56
CA GLY A 64 -15.43 11.41 -9.30
C GLY A 64 -16.66 12.21 -9.72
#